data_AF-A0A9D9GMK9-F1
#
_entry.id   AF-A0A9D9GMK9-F1
#
_cell.length_a   1.000
_cell.length_b   1.000
_cell.length_c   1.000
_cell.angle_alpha   90.00
_cell.angle_beta   90.00
_cell.angle_gamma   90.00
#
_symmetry.space_group_name_H-M   'P 1'
#
loop_
_entity.id
_entity.type
_entity.pdbx_description
1 polymer ?
#
loop_
_entity_poly.entity_id
_entity_poly.type
_entity_poly.pdbx_seq_one_letter_code
_entity_poly.pdbx_strand_id
1 'polypeptide(L)'
;LVNEYGYRSSGETFTIADPNELWIMEMIGKGPDIKGAVWVAMRLPDDCASAHANHSRITTFPLNDRANCRYSKDVISFAREKGYFEGKNKEFSFSDAYDPMSFSARRFCDARVWSVFTKLSPQMAKYQDYILGKSDERLPLWIKPDKKISLKELKNLMRDHFEGTPLAIDSGVGSEPFGASYRYAPREWEVDGTKYFNENPIAGPHNAFSFIAQMRSWLPNMVGGVLWYGVDDATFTVYIPIYIATTEVPECFRKGNGSLLEFSWTSAYWVFNWVANLTYSRYKYMSKDVLKIQDELERKFEDNLEVVEEAAKSLYTKSPDFAARFLTEYSQNQSYITMERWKKLGEFLMVKYCDGNIKRERGGVFIDNGWGVPAGISSPGYSDWFYKQIIETTGDKYKLPK
;
A
#
# COMPACT_ATOMS: atom_id res chain seq x y z
N LEU A 1 24.42 -15.41 4.71
CA LEU A 1 23.79 -14.46 5.66
C LEU A 1 23.13 -15.17 6.83
N VAL A 2 21.87 -15.62 6.76
CA VAL A 2 21.16 -16.15 7.95
C VAL A 2 21.81 -17.39 8.58
N ASN A 3 22.40 -18.29 7.80
CA ASN A 3 23.13 -19.45 8.36
C ASN A 3 24.37 -19.05 9.17
N GLU A 4 24.99 -17.92 8.84
CA GLU A 4 26.26 -17.47 9.43
C GLU A 4 25.99 -16.56 10.65
N TYR A 5 25.05 -15.63 10.50
CA TYR A 5 24.76 -14.58 11.49
C TYR A 5 23.49 -14.83 12.31
N GLY A 6 22.69 -15.83 11.95
CA GLY A 6 21.38 -16.06 12.55
C GLY A 6 20.28 -15.17 11.98
N TYR A 7 19.08 -15.31 12.53
CA TYR A 7 17.91 -14.52 12.15
C TYR A 7 17.04 -14.28 13.39
N ARG A 8 16.88 -13.00 13.78
CA ARG A 8 16.24 -12.60 15.05
C ARG A 8 14.81 -12.07 14.88
N SER A 9 14.28 -12.00 13.66
CA SER A 9 12.90 -11.55 13.42
C SER A 9 11.90 -12.71 13.50
N SER A 10 10.61 -12.37 13.43
CA SER A 10 9.54 -13.31 13.12
C SER A 10 9.62 -13.81 11.67
N GLY A 11 8.65 -14.64 11.27
CA GLY A 11 8.48 -15.00 9.86
C GLY A 11 8.34 -13.77 8.96
N GLU A 12 8.94 -13.83 7.77
CA GLU A 12 8.87 -12.77 6.76
C GLU A 12 8.70 -13.36 5.36
N THR A 13 8.04 -12.60 4.50
CA THR A 13 7.90 -12.90 3.07
C THR A 13 8.62 -11.82 2.25
N PHE A 14 9.45 -12.25 1.31
CA PHE A 14 10.28 -11.40 0.47
C PHE A 14 9.88 -11.55 -1.00
N THR A 15 9.79 -10.40 -1.69
CA THR A 15 9.82 -10.37 -3.15
C THR A 15 11.27 -10.15 -3.59
N ILE A 16 11.83 -11.10 -4.34
CA ILE A 16 13.16 -10.99 -4.94
C ILE A 16 12.96 -10.95 -6.44
N ALA A 17 13.40 -9.89 -7.11
CA ALA A 17 13.17 -9.75 -8.54
C ALA A 17 14.36 -9.10 -9.25
N ASP A 18 14.50 -9.44 -10.51
CA ASP A 18 15.34 -8.77 -11.49
C ASP A 18 14.52 -8.53 -12.79
N PRO A 19 15.11 -7.96 -13.86
CA PRO A 19 14.37 -7.70 -15.09
C PRO A 19 13.79 -8.94 -15.82
N ASN A 20 14.16 -10.16 -15.43
CA ASN A 20 13.80 -11.41 -16.10
C ASN A 20 13.00 -12.38 -15.21
N GLU A 21 13.12 -12.28 -13.89
CA GLU A 21 12.43 -13.18 -12.98
C GLU A 21 12.00 -12.54 -11.66
N LEU A 22 10.95 -13.12 -11.08
CA LEU A 22 10.42 -12.75 -9.77
C LEU A 22 10.26 -14.00 -8.91
N TRP A 23 10.67 -13.90 -7.67
CA TRP A 23 10.61 -14.95 -6.67
C TRP A 23 9.87 -14.46 -5.44
N ILE A 24 9.01 -15.30 -4.89
CA ILE A 24 8.45 -15.17 -3.54
C ILE A 24 9.23 -16.09 -2.61
N MET A 25 9.81 -15.54 -1.54
CA MET A 25 10.56 -16.30 -0.54
C MET A 25 9.94 -16.10 0.83
N GLU A 26 9.65 -17.20 1.53
CA GLU A 26 9.16 -17.20 2.91
C GLU A 26 10.23 -17.77 3.81
N MET A 27 10.45 -17.12 4.95
CA MET A 27 11.55 -17.45 5.86
C MET A 27 11.11 -17.30 7.31
N ILE A 28 11.50 -18.24 8.16
CA ILE A 28 11.28 -18.20 9.61
C ILE A 28 12.57 -18.54 10.36
N GLY A 29 12.82 -17.84 11.47
CA GLY A 29 13.93 -18.13 12.37
C GLY A 29 13.77 -19.47 13.08
N LYS A 30 14.87 -20.13 13.42
CA LYS A 30 14.84 -21.44 14.11
C LYS A 30 14.65 -21.34 15.63
N GLY A 31 14.32 -20.16 16.13
CA GLY A 31 14.22 -19.85 17.55
C GLY A 31 15.56 -19.38 18.15
N PRO A 32 15.58 -19.08 19.47
CA PRO A 32 16.74 -18.50 20.13
C PRO A 32 17.92 -19.48 20.27
N ASP A 33 17.64 -20.78 20.36
CA ASP A 33 18.65 -21.81 20.66
C ASP A 33 19.39 -22.33 19.43
N ILE A 34 18.83 -22.11 18.24
CA ILE A 34 19.36 -22.66 16.99
C ILE A 34 19.64 -21.52 16.04
N LYS A 35 20.92 -21.33 15.72
CA LYS A 35 21.33 -20.32 14.75
C LYS A 35 20.78 -20.66 13.36
N GLY A 36 20.13 -19.67 12.75
CA GLY A 36 19.74 -19.69 11.34
C GLY A 36 18.24 -19.55 11.14
N ALA A 37 17.83 -19.78 9.90
CA ALA A 37 16.45 -19.74 9.47
C ALA A 37 16.19 -20.90 8.51
N VAL A 38 14.94 -21.35 8.44
CA VAL A 38 14.46 -22.21 7.36
C VAL A 38 13.65 -21.36 6.39
N TRP A 39 13.70 -21.70 5.11
CA TRP A 39 13.06 -20.89 4.08
C TRP A 39 12.72 -21.73 2.85
N VAL A 40 11.73 -21.25 2.10
CA VAL A 40 11.33 -21.75 0.78
C VAL A 40 11.12 -20.55 -0.14
N ALA A 41 11.51 -20.69 -1.39
CA ALA A 41 11.38 -19.69 -2.44
C ALA A 41 10.84 -20.31 -3.72
N MET A 42 9.84 -19.68 -4.31
CA MET A 42 9.17 -20.10 -5.53
C MET A 42 9.34 -19.02 -6.60
N ARG A 43 9.78 -19.42 -7.81
CA ARG A 43 9.78 -18.55 -8.99
C ARG A 43 8.34 -18.37 -9.45
N LEU A 44 7.93 -17.13 -9.62
CA LEU A 44 6.62 -16.80 -10.18
C LEU A 44 6.65 -17.09 -11.71
N PRO A 45 5.63 -17.75 -12.28
CA PRO A 45 5.52 -17.87 -13.73
C PRO A 45 5.43 -16.49 -14.41
N ASP A 46 6.06 -16.35 -15.58
CA ASP A 46 6.23 -15.06 -16.28
C ASP A 46 4.90 -14.34 -16.62
N ASP A 47 3.79 -15.09 -16.77
CA ASP A 47 2.47 -14.56 -17.08
C ASP A 47 1.52 -14.46 -15.87
N CYS A 48 2.05 -14.64 -14.66
CA CYS A 48 1.29 -14.63 -13.41
C CYS A 48 1.58 -13.39 -12.56
N ALA A 49 0.67 -13.12 -11.62
CA ALA A 49 0.82 -12.14 -10.56
C ALA A 49 0.58 -12.81 -9.20
N SER A 50 1.31 -12.36 -8.18
CA SER A 50 1.13 -12.78 -6.80
C SER A 50 0.97 -11.56 -5.90
N ALA A 51 0.35 -11.77 -4.76
CA ALA A 51 0.30 -10.82 -3.66
C ALA A 51 0.53 -11.60 -2.36
N HIS A 52 1.22 -10.96 -1.42
CA HIS A 52 1.46 -11.51 -0.10
C HIS A 52 1.28 -10.43 0.95
N ALA A 53 0.79 -10.85 2.10
CA ALA A 53 0.49 -10.04 3.25
C ALA A 53 1.26 -10.61 4.45
N ASN A 54 0.89 -10.25 5.68
CA ASN A 54 1.62 -10.65 6.88
C ASN A 54 1.31 -12.11 7.32
N HIS A 55 1.31 -13.06 6.38
CA HIS A 55 1.10 -14.49 6.60
C HIS A 55 1.74 -15.31 5.46
N SER A 56 2.35 -16.45 5.81
CA SER A 56 2.95 -17.41 4.86
C SER A 56 1.90 -18.08 3.98
N ARG A 57 2.16 -18.20 2.68
CA ARG A 57 1.23 -18.72 1.67
C ARG A 57 1.79 -19.90 0.89
N ILE A 58 3.11 -20.14 0.89
CA ILE A 58 3.70 -21.31 0.23
C ILE A 58 3.30 -22.55 1.03
N THR A 59 2.44 -23.39 0.45
CA THR A 59 2.02 -24.65 1.04
C THR A 59 2.99 -25.76 0.65
N THR A 60 2.54 -26.76 -0.12
CA THR A 60 3.42 -27.78 -0.70
C THR A 60 4.21 -27.22 -1.86
N PHE A 61 5.46 -27.66 -2.02
CA PHE A 61 6.36 -27.19 -3.08
C PHE A 61 7.16 -28.35 -3.69
N PRO A 62 7.63 -28.22 -4.95
CA PRO A 62 8.36 -29.29 -5.61
C PRO A 62 9.76 -29.48 -5.00
N LEU A 63 10.10 -30.73 -4.68
CA LEU A 63 11.41 -31.09 -4.10
C LEU A 63 12.48 -31.40 -5.16
N ASN A 64 12.07 -31.50 -6.42
CA ASN A 64 12.92 -31.89 -7.56
C ASN A 64 12.93 -30.87 -8.71
N ASP A 65 12.47 -29.64 -8.47
CA ASP A 65 12.53 -28.54 -9.43
C ASP A 65 13.36 -27.37 -8.88
N ARG A 66 14.68 -27.46 -9.05
CA ARG A 66 15.60 -26.41 -8.57
C ARG A 66 15.58 -25.13 -9.41
N ALA A 67 14.98 -25.18 -10.60
CA ALA A 67 14.88 -24.02 -11.48
C ALA A 67 13.78 -23.08 -10.98
N ASN A 68 12.67 -23.62 -10.46
CA ASN A 68 11.53 -22.82 -9.98
C ASN A 68 11.29 -22.91 -8.47
N CYS A 69 12.00 -23.77 -7.74
CA CYS A 69 11.90 -23.88 -6.29
C CYS A 69 13.25 -24.04 -5.62
N ARG A 70 13.50 -23.24 -4.58
CA ARG A 70 14.69 -23.32 -3.73
C ARG A 70 14.27 -23.31 -2.28
N TYR A 71 14.94 -24.07 -1.43
CA TYR A 71 14.59 -24.13 -0.01
C TYR A 71 15.80 -24.54 0.83
N SER A 72 15.76 -24.26 2.13
CA SER A 72 16.82 -24.68 3.05
C SER A 72 16.87 -26.21 3.17
N LYS A 73 18.08 -26.78 3.24
CA LYS A 73 18.27 -28.25 3.22
C LYS A 73 17.51 -28.98 4.33
N ASP A 74 17.28 -28.29 5.44
CA ASP A 74 16.66 -28.77 6.66
C ASP A 74 15.21 -28.30 6.84
N VAL A 75 14.58 -27.69 5.82
CA VAL A 75 13.23 -27.12 5.92
C VAL A 75 12.17 -28.13 6.38
N ILE A 76 12.33 -29.42 6.09
CA ILE A 76 11.36 -30.46 6.53
C ILE A 76 11.84 -31.14 7.82
N SER A 77 13.15 -31.41 7.95
CA SER A 77 13.68 -32.08 9.14
C SER A 77 13.55 -31.21 10.39
N PHE A 78 13.69 -29.89 10.24
CA PHE A 78 13.48 -28.95 11.33
C PHE A 78 12.02 -28.93 11.82
N ALA A 79 11.04 -28.92 10.91
CA ALA A 79 9.63 -29.03 11.27
C ALA A 79 9.34 -30.32 12.05
N ARG A 80 9.93 -31.44 11.66
CA ARG A 80 9.79 -32.72 12.38
C ARG A 80 10.42 -32.66 13.77
N GLU A 81 11.63 -32.11 13.88
CA GLU A 81 12.32 -31.94 15.17
C GLU A 81 11.49 -31.11 16.16
N LYS A 82 10.79 -30.09 15.66
CA LYS A 82 9.89 -29.24 16.47
C LYS A 82 8.49 -29.82 16.67
N GLY A 83 8.16 -30.96 16.05
CA GLY A 83 6.83 -31.56 16.12
C GLY A 83 5.76 -30.81 15.33
N TYR A 84 6.15 -29.96 14.37
CA TYR A 84 5.22 -29.18 13.53
C TYR A 84 4.68 -29.97 12.33
N PHE A 85 5.33 -31.09 11.98
CA PHE A 85 4.92 -31.90 10.83
C PHE A 85 5.24 -33.38 11.04
N GLU A 86 4.29 -34.23 10.66
CA GLU A 86 4.44 -35.67 10.50
C GLU A 86 3.95 -36.09 9.10
N GLY A 87 4.50 -37.18 8.55
CA GLY A 87 4.11 -37.67 7.21
C GLY A 87 5.24 -37.65 6.18
N LYS A 88 4.89 -37.84 4.91
CA LYS A 88 5.87 -37.94 3.81
C LYS A 88 6.37 -36.56 3.41
N ASN A 89 7.61 -36.45 2.94
CA ASN A 89 8.17 -35.15 2.51
C ASN A 89 7.31 -34.43 1.46
N LYS A 90 6.64 -35.18 0.58
CA LYS A 90 5.76 -34.62 -0.47
C LYS A 90 4.46 -33.99 0.08
N GLU A 91 4.10 -34.28 1.32
CA GLU A 91 2.93 -33.75 2.02
C GLU A 91 3.29 -32.52 2.88
N PHE A 92 4.57 -32.19 2.99
CA PHE A 92 5.03 -31.05 3.78
C PHE A 92 4.53 -29.73 3.18
N SER A 93 3.89 -28.93 4.01
CA SER A 93 3.41 -27.59 3.70
C SER A 93 4.14 -26.57 4.57
N PHE A 94 4.84 -25.61 3.96
CA PHE A 94 5.66 -24.65 4.71
C PHE A 94 4.79 -23.73 5.59
N SER A 95 3.74 -23.15 5.00
CA SER A 95 2.74 -22.35 5.70
C SER A 95 2.11 -23.12 6.85
N ASP A 96 1.62 -24.35 6.64
CA ASP A 96 0.95 -25.10 7.70
C ASP A 96 1.86 -25.48 8.87
N ALA A 97 3.14 -25.74 8.59
CA ALA A 97 4.10 -26.12 9.63
C ALA A 97 4.64 -24.91 10.41
N TYR A 98 4.84 -23.75 9.75
CA TYR A 98 5.58 -22.63 10.32
C TYR A 98 4.75 -21.38 10.60
N ASP A 99 3.59 -21.23 9.99
CA ASP A 99 2.65 -20.14 10.21
C ASP A 99 1.21 -20.65 10.02
N PRO A 100 0.70 -21.47 10.97
CA PRO A 100 -0.59 -22.12 10.82
C PRO A 100 -1.73 -21.13 10.68
N MET A 101 -2.72 -21.49 9.86
CA MET A 101 -3.84 -20.63 9.54
C MET A 101 -4.64 -20.21 10.78
N SER A 102 -4.83 -18.90 10.94
CA SER A 102 -5.62 -18.28 12.00
C SER A 102 -6.72 -17.38 11.45
N PHE A 103 -7.58 -16.84 12.32
CA PHE A 103 -8.53 -15.80 11.95
C PHE A 103 -7.82 -14.58 11.34
N SER A 104 -6.75 -14.10 11.99
CA SER A 104 -5.93 -12.97 11.51
C SER A 104 -5.30 -13.26 10.15
N ALA A 105 -4.79 -14.48 9.95
CA ALA A 105 -4.23 -14.90 8.67
C ALA A 105 -5.26 -14.82 7.54
N ARG A 106 -6.46 -15.40 7.72
CA ARG A 106 -7.52 -15.33 6.69
C ARG A 106 -8.04 -13.91 6.52
N ARG A 107 -8.44 -13.28 7.63
CA ARG A 107 -9.24 -12.05 7.60
C ARG A 107 -8.43 -10.79 7.43
N PHE A 108 -7.22 -10.71 7.99
CA PHE A 108 -6.38 -9.51 7.90
C PHE A 108 -5.24 -9.62 6.89
N CYS A 109 -4.91 -10.82 6.43
CA CYS A 109 -3.83 -11.04 5.46
C CYS A 109 -4.39 -11.51 4.12
N ASP A 110 -4.95 -12.72 4.05
CA ASP A 110 -5.44 -13.29 2.80
C ASP A 110 -6.63 -12.52 2.19
N ALA A 111 -7.44 -11.83 3.00
CA ALA A 111 -8.46 -10.92 2.48
C ALA A 111 -7.87 -9.83 1.55
N ARG A 112 -6.73 -9.24 1.92
CA ARG A 112 -6.03 -8.24 1.09
C ARG A 112 -5.52 -8.85 -0.21
N VAL A 113 -4.96 -10.05 -0.13
CA VAL A 113 -4.53 -10.82 -1.31
C VAL A 113 -5.72 -11.12 -2.23
N TRP A 114 -6.84 -11.56 -1.66
CA TRP A 114 -8.08 -11.84 -2.38
C TRP A 114 -8.62 -10.60 -3.09
N SER A 115 -8.57 -9.43 -2.44
CA SER A 115 -8.97 -8.17 -3.06
C SER A 115 -8.13 -7.85 -4.29
N VAL A 116 -6.79 -7.95 -4.18
CA VAL A 116 -5.87 -7.77 -5.31
C VAL A 116 -6.18 -8.76 -6.43
N PHE A 117 -6.33 -10.03 -6.10
CA PHE A 117 -6.61 -11.08 -7.08
C PHE A 117 -7.95 -10.88 -7.79
N THR A 118 -8.99 -10.45 -7.06
CA THR A 118 -10.31 -10.18 -7.64
C THR A 118 -10.27 -8.97 -8.58
N LYS A 119 -9.48 -7.94 -8.28
CA LYS A 119 -9.27 -6.79 -9.18
C LYS A 119 -8.49 -7.14 -10.45
N LEU A 120 -7.57 -8.11 -10.36
CA LEU A 120 -6.77 -8.59 -11.49
C LEU A 120 -7.45 -9.68 -12.32
N SER A 121 -8.35 -10.45 -11.71
CA SER A 121 -9.12 -11.52 -12.34
C SER A 121 -10.43 -11.73 -11.55
N PRO A 122 -11.58 -11.17 -11.98
CA PRO A 122 -12.84 -11.18 -11.23
C PRO A 122 -13.35 -12.58 -10.85
N GLN A 123 -12.95 -13.63 -11.57
CA GLN A 123 -13.25 -15.02 -11.22
C GLN A 123 -12.71 -15.44 -9.84
N MET A 124 -11.74 -14.70 -9.27
CA MET A 124 -11.23 -14.93 -7.92
C MET A 124 -12.21 -14.56 -6.81
N ALA A 125 -13.33 -13.90 -7.14
CA ALA A 125 -14.46 -13.72 -6.23
C ALA A 125 -14.98 -15.05 -5.64
N LYS A 126 -14.76 -16.19 -6.32
CA LYS A 126 -15.11 -17.53 -5.80
C LYS A 126 -14.46 -17.87 -4.44
N TYR A 127 -13.35 -17.24 -4.09
CA TYR A 127 -12.67 -17.42 -2.80
C TYR A 127 -13.21 -16.52 -1.67
N GLN A 128 -14.33 -15.82 -1.89
CA GLN A 128 -14.93 -14.97 -0.85
C GLN A 128 -15.27 -15.75 0.42
N ASP A 129 -15.81 -16.97 0.28
CA ASP A 129 -16.16 -17.79 1.44
C ASP A 129 -14.92 -18.22 2.25
N TYR A 130 -13.77 -18.40 1.59
CA TYR A 130 -12.51 -18.66 2.30
C TYR A 130 -12.09 -17.47 3.18
N ILE A 131 -12.11 -16.25 2.65
CA ILE A 131 -11.72 -15.06 3.42
C ILE A 131 -12.76 -14.63 4.46
N LEU A 132 -13.99 -15.16 4.36
CA LEU A 132 -15.05 -15.04 5.37
C LEU A 132 -15.00 -16.16 6.43
N GLY A 133 -14.06 -17.11 6.32
CA GLY A 133 -13.95 -18.24 7.24
C GLY A 133 -15.05 -19.30 7.08
N LYS A 134 -15.75 -19.33 5.94
CA LYS A 134 -16.81 -20.28 5.60
C LYS A 134 -16.33 -21.47 4.77
N SER A 135 -15.10 -21.40 4.24
CA SER A 135 -14.44 -22.45 3.47
C SER A 135 -12.96 -22.56 3.86
N ASP A 136 -12.38 -23.73 3.66
CA ASP A 136 -10.95 -24.01 3.82
C ASP A 136 -10.20 -24.06 2.47
N GLU A 137 -10.89 -23.83 1.35
CA GLU A 137 -10.26 -23.76 0.03
C GLU A 137 -9.39 -22.49 -0.08
N ARG A 138 -8.08 -22.65 0.13
CA ARG A 138 -7.13 -21.53 0.14
C ARG A 138 -7.00 -20.84 -1.22
N LEU A 139 -6.68 -19.55 -1.17
CA LEU A 139 -6.24 -18.78 -2.33
C LEU A 139 -4.99 -19.40 -2.97
N PRO A 140 -4.91 -19.48 -4.31
CA PRO A 140 -3.70 -19.95 -4.98
C PRO A 140 -2.54 -19.00 -4.74
N LEU A 141 -1.29 -19.49 -4.71
CA LEU A 141 -0.11 -18.63 -4.45
C LEU A 141 0.00 -17.46 -5.44
N TRP A 142 -0.41 -17.68 -6.69
CA TRP A 142 -0.48 -16.70 -7.76
C TRP A 142 -1.66 -17.00 -8.69
N ILE A 143 -2.00 -16.01 -9.52
CA ILE A 143 -3.03 -16.11 -10.55
C ILE A 143 -2.49 -15.60 -11.88
N LYS A 144 -3.12 -16.00 -12.98
CA LYS A 144 -2.96 -15.31 -14.27
C LYS A 144 -3.96 -14.16 -14.32
N PRO A 145 -3.51 -12.89 -14.39
CA PRO A 145 -4.40 -11.76 -14.58
C PRO A 145 -5.14 -11.84 -15.93
N ASP A 146 -6.33 -11.26 -16.02
CA ASP A 146 -7.13 -11.29 -17.26
C ASP A 146 -6.50 -10.45 -18.38
N LYS A 147 -5.66 -9.47 -18.01
CA LYS A 147 -4.91 -8.57 -18.91
C LYS A 147 -3.57 -8.19 -18.29
N LYS A 148 -2.66 -7.66 -19.12
CA LYS A 148 -1.40 -7.06 -18.63
C LYS A 148 -1.70 -5.96 -17.62
N ILE A 149 -0.90 -5.90 -16.56
CA ILE A 149 -1.06 -4.95 -15.47
C ILE A 149 -0.25 -3.69 -15.79
N SER A 150 -0.93 -2.56 -15.82
CA SER A 150 -0.29 -1.24 -15.96
C SER A 150 0.27 -0.74 -14.63
N LEU A 151 1.20 0.22 -14.71
CA LEU A 151 1.74 0.89 -13.53
C LEU A 151 0.62 1.57 -12.71
N LYS A 152 -0.32 2.24 -13.37
CA LYS A 152 -1.47 2.87 -12.72
C LYS A 152 -2.33 1.87 -11.96
N GLU A 153 -2.55 0.67 -12.53
CA GLU A 153 -3.26 -0.40 -11.83
C GLU A 153 -2.50 -0.87 -10.59
N LEU A 154 -1.17 -1.06 -10.65
CA LEU A 154 -0.37 -1.40 -9.47
C LEU A 154 -0.45 -0.33 -8.37
N LYS A 155 -0.37 0.96 -8.73
CA LYS A 155 -0.53 2.08 -7.78
C LYS A 155 -1.89 2.01 -7.08
N ASN A 156 -2.95 1.73 -7.85
CA ASN A 156 -4.31 1.62 -7.33
C ASN A 156 -4.54 0.36 -6.47
N LEU A 157 -3.84 -0.74 -6.75
CA LEU A 157 -3.89 -1.93 -5.88
C LEU A 157 -3.32 -1.63 -4.49
N MET A 158 -2.26 -0.82 -4.42
CA MET A 158 -1.71 -0.36 -3.14
C MET A 158 -2.61 0.64 -2.40
N ARG A 159 -3.67 1.14 -3.04
CA ARG A 159 -4.66 2.11 -2.53
C ARG A 159 -5.99 1.46 -2.11
N ASP A 160 -6.05 0.14 -2.08
CA ASP A 160 -7.29 -0.60 -1.89
C ASP A 160 -7.80 -0.58 -0.44
N HIS A 161 -9.12 -0.35 -0.30
CA HIS A 161 -9.89 -0.47 0.94
C HIS A 161 -11.05 -1.46 0.80
N PHE A 162 -10.91 -2.44 -0.10
CA PHE A 162 -11.91 -3.45 -0.44
C PHE A 162 -13.17 -2.90 -1.13
N GLU A 163 -13.10 -1.73 -1.76
CA GLU A 163 -14.25 -1.08 -2.37
C GLU A 163 -14.97 -2.00 -3.37
N GLY A 164 -16.30 -2.02 -3.31
CA GLY A 164 -17.13 -2.90 -4.16
C GLY A 164 -17.23 -4.34 -3.68
N THR A 165 -16.72 -4.67 -2.48
CA THR A 165 -16.83 -6.01 -1.88
C THR A 165 -17.57 -5.96 -0.53
N PRO A 166 -17.97 -7.11 0.04
CA PRO A 166 -18.54 -7.16 1.40
C PRO A 166 -17.58 -6.72 2.52
N LEU A 167 -16.30 -6.49 2.22
CA LEU A 167 -15.28 -6.05 3.19
C LEU A 167 -15.03 -4.55 3.15
N ALA A 168 -15.72 -3.82 2.25
CA ALA A 168 -15.53 -2.39 2.07
C ALA A 168 -15.80 -1.63 3.39
N ILE A 169 -14.91 -0.70 3.72
CA ILE A 169 -14.99 0.11 4.93
C ILE A 169 -15.40 1.58 4.68
N ASP A 170 -15.82 1.87 3.46
CA ASP A 170 -16.24 3.19 2.96
C ASP A 170 -17.69 3.55 3.32
N SER A 171 -18.37 2.72 4.13
CA SER A 171 -19.75 2.92 4.56
C SER A 171 -20.02 2.48 6.00
N GLY A 172 -21.21 2.81 6.51
CA GLY A 172 -21.68 2.46 7.87
C GLY A 172 -21.15 3.38 8.97
N VAL A 173 -21.49 3.05 10.24
CA VAL A 173 -21.19 3.88 11.43
C VAL A 173 -19.71 4.29 11.48
N GLY A 174 -18.80 3.35 11.24
CA GLY A 174 -17.36 3.60 11.33
C GLY A 174 -16.79 4.52 10.24
N SER A 175 -17.55 4.79 9.17
CA SER A 175 -17.16 5.72 8.11
C SER A 175 -17.67 7.14 8.34
N GLU A 176 -18.70 7.33 9.15
CA GLU A 176 -19.30 8.64 9.42
C GLU A 176 -18.44 9.46 10.40
N PRO A 177 -18.56 10.81 10.40
CA PRO A 177 -19.54 11.65 9.72
C PRO A 177 -19.24 12.03 8.26
N PHE A 178 -18.10 11.59 7.71
CA PHE A 178 -17.63 12.06 6.40
C PHE A 178 -17.12 10.94 5.48
N GLY A 179 -17.68 9.74 5.55
CA GLY A 179 -17.39 8.62 4.65
C GLY A 179 -15.91 8.21 4.61
N ALA A 180 -15.26 8.11 5.76
CA ALA A 180 -13.87 7.72 5.88
C ALA A 180 -13.65 6.23 5.56
N SER A 181 -12.73 5.93 4.66
CA SER A 181 -12.30 4.57 4.30
C SER A 181 -11.11 4.08 5.14
N TYR A 182 -11.03 4.47 6.42
CA TYR A 182 -9.99 3.99 7.33
C TYR A 182 -10.57 3.73 8.73
N ARG A 183 -9.84 2.96 9.56
CA ARG A 183 -10.17 2.72 10.97
C ARG A 183 -8.92 2.91 11.82
N TYR A 184 -9.03 3.69 12.89
CA TYR A 184 -7.94 3.83 13.86
C TYR A 184 -7.82 2.57 14.71
N ALA A 185 -6.62 2.34 15.24
CA ALA A 185 -6.37 1.28 16.21
C ALA A 185 -7.17 1.54 17.52
N PRO A 186 -7.54 0.49 18.28
CA PRO A 186 -7.19 -0.92 18.05
C PRO A 186 -8.04 -1.59 16.97
N ARG A 187 -7.45 -2.57 16.27
CA ARG A 187 -8.13 -3.33 15.20
C ARG A 187 -9.22 -4.26 15.75
N GLU A 188 -8.98 -4.82 16.93
CA GLU A 188 -9.90 -5.68 17.66
C GLU A 188 -10.34 -4.99 18.94
N TRP A 189 -11.58 -5.20 19.36
CA TRP A 189 -12.11 -4.70 20.63
C TRP A 189 -13.07 -5.70 21.25
N GLU A 190 -13.45 -5.49 22.51
CA GLU A 190 -14.36 -6.37 23.25
C GLU A 190 -15.49 -5.55 23.88
N VAL A 191 -16.71 -6.06 23.79
CA VAL A 191 -17.91 -5.52 24.46
C VAL A 191 -18.67 -6.69 25.06
N ASP A 192 -18.99 -6.61 26.35
CA ASP A 192 -19.75 -7.64 27.08
C ASP A 192 -19.20 -9.07 26.88
N GLY A 193 -17.86 -9.22 26.91
CA GLY A 193 -17.18 -10.51 26.76
C GLY A 193 -17.11 -11.03 25.31
N THR A 194 -17.62 -10.28 24.34
CA THR A 194 -17.59 -10.66 22.92
C THR A 194 -16.57 -9.82 22.16
N LYS A 195 -15.70 -10.49 21.40
CA LYS A 195 -14.68 -9.84 20.56
C LYS A 195 -15.23 -9.44 19.20
N TYR A 196 -14.81 -8.29 18.73
CA TYR A 196 -15.15 -7.68 17.45
C TYR A 196 -13.90 -7.15 16.77
N PHE A 197 -14.00 -6.81 15.49
CA PHE A 197 -12.87 -6.35 14.71
C PHE A 197 -13.27 -5.38 13.58
N ASN A 198 -12.28 -4.62 13.11
CA ASN A 198 -12.34 -3.82 11.89
C ASN A 198 -11.52 -4.52 10.79
N GLU A 199 -11.99 -4.44 9.55
CA GLU A 199 -11.24 -4.97 8.40
C GLU A 199 -9.85 -4.33 8.28
N ASN A 200 -8.91 -5.06 7.67
CA ASN A 200 -7.54 -4.59 7.43
C ASN A 200 -7.32 -4.26 5.96
N PRO A 201 -7.61 -3.02 5.51
CA PRO A 201 -7.36 -2.60 4.14
C PRO A 201 -5.86 -2.61 3.79
N ILE A 202 -5.54 -2.51 2.50
CA ILE A 202 -4.15 -2.41 2.03
C ILE A 202 -3.59 -1.02 2.38
N ALA A 203 -4.35 0.02 2.06
CA ALA A 203 -4.00 1.40 2.40
C ALA A 203 -4.56 1.82 3.76
N GLY A 204 -3.92 2.80 4.38
CA GLY A 204 -4.37 3.35 5.65
C GLY A 204 -3.29 4.17 6.38
N PRO A 205 -3.66 4.79 7.50
CA PRO A 205 -2.86 5.82 8.19
C PRO A 205 -1.58 5.29 8.85
N HIS A 206 -1.39 3.97 8.91
CA HIS A 206 -0.20 3.36 9.52
C HIS A 206 0.92 3.09 8.50
N ASN A 207 0.70 3.41 7.22
CA ASN A 207 1.71 3.22 6.20
C ASN A 207 2.84 4.25 6.37
N ALA A 208 4.07 3.81 6.58
CA ALA A 208 5.21 4.72 6.63
C ALA A 208 5.64 5.17 5.23
N PHE A 209 5.67 4.22 4.29
CA PHE A 209 6.02 4.44 2.89
C PHE A 209 5.53 3.26 2.05
N SER A 210 5.27 3.52 0.77
CA SER A 210 4.92 2.51 -0.22
C SER A 210 5.76 2.72 -1.47
N PHE A 211 6.13 1.64 -2.16
CA PHE A 211 6.82 1.77 -3.44
C PHE A 211 6.46 0.67 -4.42
N ILE A 212 6.59 0.99 -5.71
CA ILE A 212 6.58 0.01 -6.79
C ILE A 212 7.97 0.00 -7.42
N ALA A 213 8.63 -1.15 -7.37
CA ALA A 213 9.88 -1.37 -8.08
C ALA A 213 9.59 -1.85 -9.51
N GLN A 214 9.94 -1.04 -10.49
CA GLN A 214 9.80 -1.36 -11.91
C GLN A 214 11.18 -1.63 -12.51
N MET A 215 11.34 -2.81 -13.10
CA MET A 215 12.59 -3.27 -13.70
C MET A 215 12.33 -3.57 -15.17
N ARG A 216 12.93 -2.79 -16.07
CA ARG A 216 12.60 -2.83 -17.52
C ARG A 216 13.77 -3.40 -18.29
N SER A 217 13.65 -4.67 -18.68
CA SER A 217 14.70 -5.44 -19.35
C SER A 217 15.08 -4.93 -20.74
N TRP A 218 14.22 -4.14 -21.39
CA TRP A 218 14.51 -3.51 -22.69
C TRP A 218 15.34 -2.22 -22.58
N LEU A 219 15.80 -1.85 -21.38
CA LEU A 219 16.60 -0.67 -21.08
C LEU A 219 17.89 -1.09 -20.36
N PRO A 220 19.00 -0.33 -20.48
CA PRO A 220 20.14 -0.52 -19.58
C PRO A 220 19.67 -0.44 -18.13
N ASN A 221 20.15 -1.33 -17.24
CA ASN A 221 19.65 -1.43 -15.86
C ASN A 221 19.57 -0.08 -15.13
N MET A 222 20.58 0.79 -15.30
CA MET A 222 20.63 2.14 -14.70
C MET A 222 19.47 3.05 -15.15
N VAL A 223 18.95 2.86 -16.35
CA VAL A 223 17.80 3.60 -16.91
C VAL A 223 16.49 2.84 -16.69
N GLY A 224 16.53 1.52 -16.79
CA GLY A 224 15.36 0.65 -16.71
C GLY A 224 14.80 0.46 -15.31
N GLY A 225 15.59 0.70 -14.26
CA GLY A 225 15.16 0.56 -12.87
C GLY A 225 14.60 1.85 -12.29
N VAL A 226 13.34 1.81 -11.85
CA VAL A 226 12.66 2.93 -11.18
C VAL A 226 11.96 2.44 -9.93
N LEU A 227 12.17 3.14 -8.81
CA LEU A 227 11.34 3.05 -7.62
C LEU A 227 10.31 4.17 -7.69
N TRP A 228 9.05 3.81 -7.91
CA TRP A 228 7.93 4.72 -7.73
C TRP A 228 7.66 4.81 -6.25
N TYR A 229 8.17 5.86 -5.59
CA TYR A 229 8.25 5.95 -4.13
C TYR A 229 7.25 6.96 -3.60
N GLY A 230 6.49 6.56 -2.58
CA GLY A 230 5.55 7.39 -1.84
C GLY A 230 5.74 7.22 -0.33
N VAL A 231 5.42 8.25 0.43
CA VAL A 231 5.45 8.26 1.90
C VAL A 231 4.05 8.42 2.47
N ASP A 232 3.86 7.99 3.71
CA ASP A 232 2.58 8.05 4.42
C ASP A 232 1.46 7.19 3.77
N ASP A 233 0.20 7.37 4.16
CA ASP A 233 -0.97 6.65 3.64
C ASP A 233 -0.97 6.58 2.09
N ALA A 234 -0.92 5.35 1.56
CA ALA A 234 -0.89 5.08 0.12
C ALA A 234 -2.09 5.69 -0.62
N THR A 235 -3.24 5.85 0.06
CA THR A 235 -4.44 6.54 -0.45
C THR A 235 -4.11 7.94 -0.94
N PHE A 236 -3.32 8.68 -0.17
CA PHE A 236 -3.05 10.09 -0.39
C PHE A 236 -1.60 10.37 -0.81
N THR A 237 -0.75 9.34 -0.90
CA THR A 237 0.62 9.52 -1.38
C THR A 237 0.71 9.76 -2.89
N VAL A 238 1.80 10.38 -3.33
CA VAL A 238 2.15 10.50 -4.75
C VAL A 238 3.36 9.61 -4.99
N TYR A 239 3.24 8.68 -5.93
CA TYR A 239 4.34 7.81 -6.32
C TYR A 239 5.30 8.56 -7.25
N ILE A 240 6.35 9.16 -6.67
CA ILE A 240 7.37 9.94 -7.37
C ILE A 240 8.42 8.98 -7.96
N PRO A 241 8.83 9.15 -9.24
CA PRO A 241 9.84 8.29 -9.86
C PRO A 241 11.24 8.59 -9.31
N ILE A 242 11.83 7.63 -8.62
CA ILE A 242 13.22 7.64 -8.15
C ILE A 242 14.01 6.60 -8.95
N TYR A 243 14.87 7.05 -9.85
CA TYR A 243 15.69 6.14 -10.65
C TYR A 243 16.78 5.48 -9.81
N ILE A 244 17.04 4.20 -10.04
CA ILE A 244 18.02 3.43 -9.25
C ILE A 244 19.47 3.89 -9.49
N ALA A 245 19.73 4.57 -10.61
CA ALA A 245 21.02 5.15 -10.91
C ALA A 245 21.33 6.42 -10.10
N THR A 246 20.39 6.90 -9.28
CA THR A 246 20.60 8.12 -8.52
C THR A 246 21.78 7.99 -7.56
N THR A 247 22.66 8.99 -7.54
CA THR A 247 23.80 9.06 -6.59
C THR A 247 23.45 9.85 -5.33
N GLU A 248 22.28 10.48 -5.29
CA GLU A 248 21.83 11.28 -4.16
C GLU A 248 20.36 11.02 -3.82
N VAL A 249 20.03 11.08 -2.53
CA VAL A 249 18.66 11.04 -2.04
C VAL A 249 18.08 12.46 -2.07
N PRO A 250 16.90 12.68 -2.69
CA PRO A 250 16.22 13.97 -2.65
C PRO A 250 16.06 14.48 -1.21
N GLU A 251 16.25 15.78 -1.00
CA GLU A 251 16.26 16.38 0.35
C GLU A 251 15.04 15.98 1.20
N CYS A 252 13.86 15.95 0.57
CA CYS A 252 12.61 15.65 1.27
C CYS A 252 12.50 14.22 1.79
N PHE A 253 13.30 13.29 1.27
CA PHE A 253 13.39 11.90 1.75
C PHE A 253 14.66 11.63 2.57
N ARG A 254 15.53 12.63 2.73
CA ARG A 254 16.84 12.45 3.34
C ARG A 254 16.71 12.23 4.85
N LYS A 255 17.49 11.28 5.37
CA LYS A 255 17.65 11.07 6.81
C LYS A 255 18.08 12.38 7.49
N GLY A 256 17.46 12.68 8.65
CA GLY A 256 17.73 13.89 9.42
C GLY A 256 16.85 15.09 9.04
N ASN A 257 15.93 14.93 8.08
CA ASN A 257 14.96 15.95 7.72
C ASN A 257 13.67 15.79 8.55
N GLY A 258 13.67 16.38 9.75
CA GLY A 258 12.67 16.13 10.80
C GLY A 258 12.93 14.85 11.58
N SER A 259 12.04 14.52 12.51
CA SER A 259 12.04 13.28 13.28
C SER A 259 10.60 12.87 13.59
N LEU A 260 10.35 11.72 14.22
CA LEU A 260 9.00 11.35 14.68
C LEU A 260 8.40 12.31 15.72
N LEU A 261 9.21 13.21 16.28
CA LEU A 261 8.81 14.18 17.32
C LEU A 261 8.95 15.64 16.87
N GLU A 262 9.54 15.89 15.70
CA GLU A 262 9.83 17.23 15.20
C GLU A 262 9.37 17.37 13.75
N PHE A 263 8.38 18.22 13.54
CA PHE A 263 7.83 18.53 12.23
C PHE A 263 8.84 19.32 11.38
N SER A 264 8.93 18.99 10.09
CA SER A 264 9.72 19.74 9.11
C SER A 264 8.93 19.98 7.83
N TRP A 265 8.89 21.24 7.39
CA TRP A 265 8.29 21.63 6.11
C TRP A 265 9.09 21.15 4.89
N THR A 266 10.36 20.78 5.06
CA THR A 266 11.15 20.21 3.97
C THR A 266 11.07 18.69 3.95
N SER A 267 10.46 18.05 4.95
CA SER A 267 10.31 16.59 5.04
C SER A 267 9.05 16.10 4.34
N ALA A 268 9.20 15.19 3.36
CA ALA A 268 8.06 14.60 2.68
C ALA A 268 7.17 13.83 3.64
N TYR A 269 7.75 13.07 4.58
CA TYR A 269 6.98 12.34 5.58
C TYR A 269 5.98 13.25 6.30
N TRP A 270 6.44 14.42 6.77
CA TRP A 270 5.60 15.36 7.51
C TRP A 270 4.63 16.15 6.66
N VAL A 271 5.04 16.59 5.46
CA VAL A 271 4.16 17.32 4.54
C VAL A 271 3.03 16.44 4.02
N PHE A 272 3.30 15.16 3.73
CA PHE A 272 2.27 14.19 3.37
C PHE A 272 1.35 13.87 4.54
N ASN A 273 1.91 13.62 5.73
CA ASN A 273 1.13 13.44 6.96
C ASN A 273 0.19 14.62 7.24
N TRP A 274 0.67 15.86 7.07
CA TRP A 274 -0.15 17.05 7.26
C TRP A 274 -1.38 17.06 6.34
N VAL A 275 -1.18 16.82 5.04
CA VAL A 275 -2.29 16.80 4.07
C VAL A 275 -3.23 15.61 4.33
N ALA A 276 -2.71 14.42 4.63
CA ALA A 276 -3.52 13.25 4.94
C ALA A 276 -4.37 13.48 6.20
N ASN A 277 -3.77 13.99 7.28
CA ASN A 277 -4.47 14.28 8.53
C ASN A 277 -5.53 15.38 8.39
N LEU A 278 -5.27 16.42 7.59
CA LEU A 278 -6.33 17.36 7.22
C LEU A 278 -7.48 16.65 6.53
N THR A 279 -7.15 15.81 5.54
CA THR A 279 -8.12 15.09 4.71
C THR A 279 -9.00 14.14 5.51
N TYR A 280 -8.43 13.43 6.49
CA TYR A 280 -9.16 12.54 7.40
C TYR A 280 -10.36 13.22 8.06
N SER A 281 -10.23 14.50 8.43
CA SER A 281 -11.30 15.24 9.11
C SER A 281 -12.58 15.40 8.29
N ARG A 282 -12.47 15.38 6.94
CA ARG A 282 -13.59 15.55 5.99
C ARG A 282 -13.38 14.70 4.74
N TYR A 283 -13.09 13.42 4.96
CA TYR A 283 -12.60 12.48 3.95
C TYR A 283 -13.36 12.59 2.62
N LYS A 284 -14.68 12.38 2.61
CA LYS A 284 -15.54 12.44 1.42
C LYS A 284 -15.41 13.71 0.57
N TYR A 285 -15.06 14.84 1.19
CA TYR A 285 -14.94 16.12 0.50
C TYR A 285 -13.50 16.40 0.10
N MET A 286 -12.58 16.38 1.07
CA MET A 286 -11.18 16.75 0.85
C MET A 286 -10.44 15.74 -0.03
N SER A 287 -10.78 14.44 0.06
CA SER A 287 -10.12 13.41 -0.74
C SER A 287 -10.25 13.68 -2.24
N LYS A 288 -11.36 14.28 -2.69
CA LYS A 288 -11.58 14.61 -4.10
C LYS A 288 -10.52 15.58 -4.64
N ASP A 289 -10.19 16.62 -3.86
CA ASP A 289 -9.17 17.59 -4.25
C ASP A 289 -7.76 16.98 -4.18
N VAL A 290 -7.49 16.17 -3.14
CA VAL A 290 -6.21 15.47 -2.99
C VAL A 290 -5.97 14.51 -4.15
N LEU A 291 -6.92 13.62 -4.44
CA LEU A 291 -6.82 12.62 -5.50
C LEU A 291 -6.72 13.26 -6.88
N LYS A 292 -7.38 14.42 -7.09
CA LYS A 292 -7.22 15.20 -8.33
C LYS A 292 -5.77 15.63 -8.54
N ILE A 293 -5.14 16.24 -7.53
CA ILE A 293 -3.74 16.70 -7.63
C ILE A 293 -2.77 15.52 -7.70
N GLN A 294 -3.03 14.43 -6.97
CA GLN A 294 -2.27 13.19 -7.06
C GLN A 294 -2.25 12.64 -8.50
N ASP A 295 -3.42 12.49 -9.12
CA ASP A 295 -3.57 11.96 -10.49
C ASP A 295 -3.01 12.92 -11.55
N GLU A 296 -3.07 14.25 -11.33
CA GLU A 296 -2.36 15.25 -12.17
C GLU A 296 -0.83 15.05 -12.13
N LEU A 297 -0.24 14.90 -10.94
CA LEU A 297 1.20 14.70 -10.78
C LEU A 297 1.67 13.36 -11.35
N GLU A 298 0.97 12.27 -11.01
CA GLU A 298 1.35 10.93 -11.44
C GLU A 298 1.25 10.74 -12.96
N ARG A 299 0.19 11.28 -13.60
CA ARG A 299 0.10 11.29 -15.06
C ARG A 299 1.26 12.03 -15.69
N LYS A 300 1.60 13.21 -15.17
CA LYS A 300 2.73 13.99 -15.69
C LYS A 300 4.04 13.20 -15.64
N PHE A 301 4.27 12.39 -14.61
CA PHE A 301 5.46 11.53 -14.54
C PHE A 301 5.44 10.44 -15.60
N GLU A 302 4.28 9.79 -15.78
CA GLU A 302 4.10 8.73 -16.77
C GLU A 302 4.22 9.26 -18.21
N ASP A 303 3.63 10.42 -18.51
CA ASP A 303 3.67 11.05 -19.83
C ASP A 303 5.08 11.49 -20.26
N ASN A 304 5.94 11.86 -19.29
CA ASN A 304 7.31 12.29 -19.57
C ASN A 304 8.34 11.15 -19.56
N LEU A 305 7.92 9.94 -19.20
CA LEU A 305 8.81 8.82 -18.92
C LEU A 305 9.69 8.45 -20.13
N GLU A 306 9.08 8.34 -21.31
CA GLU A 306 9.80 8.02 -22.55
C GLU A 306 10.84 9.08 -22.91
N VAL A 307 10.49 10.36 -22.78
CA VAL A 307 11.39 11.48 -23.09
C VAL A 307 12.61 11.49 -22.16
N VAL A 308 12.38 11.27 -20.87
CA VAL A 308 13.45 11.20 -19.85
C VAL A 308 14.38 10.02 -20.15
N GLU A 309 13.81 8.89 -20.56
CA GLU A 309 14.59 7.67 -20.82
C GLU A 309 15.40 7.75 -22.10
N GLU A 310 14.87 8.33 -23.17
CA GLU A 310 15.64 8.55 -24.39
C GLU A 310 16.81 9.51 -24.15
N ALA A 311 16.60 10.56 -23.36
CA ALA A 311 17.68 11.44 -22.93
C ALA A 311 18.73 10.68 -22.09
N ALA A 312 18.29 9.90 -21.11
CA ALA A 312 19.18 9.11 -20.25
C ALA A 312 19.97 8.06 -21.04
N LYS A 313 19.35 7.36 -22.01
CA LYS A 313 20.04 6.44 -22.93
C LYS A 313 21.10 7.15 -23.75
N SER A 314 20.77 8.30 -24.34
CA SER A 314 21.73 9.06 -25.15
C SER A 314 22.93 9.54 -24.33
N LEU A 315 22.71 9.90 -23.06
CA LEU A 315 23.79 10.23 -22.13
C LEU A 315 24.58 8.99 -21.73
N TYR A 316 23.92 7.86 -21.51
CA TYR A 316 24.54 6.58 -21.14
C TYR A 316 25.53 6.10 -22.19
N THR A 317 25.23 6.27 -23.49
CA THR A 317 26.17 5.92 -24.58
C THR A 317 27.43 6.77 -24.58
N LYS A 318 27.41 7.94 -23.95
CA LYS A 318 28.59 8.82 -23.79
C LYS A 318 29.35 8.51 -22.51
N SER A 319 28.63 8.37 -21.39
CA SER A 319 29.17 7.97 -20.10
C SER A 319 28.04 7.55 -19.15
N PRO A 320 28.18 6.40 -18.45
CA PRO A 320 27.26 6.03 -17.37
C PRO A 320 27.09 7.13 -16.31
N ASP A 321 28.15 7.89 -16.00
CA ASP A 321 28.10 8.97 -15.01
C ASP A 321 27.21 10.14 -15.47
N PHE A 322 27.17 10.42 -16.77
CA PHE A 322 26.30 11.48 -17.30
C PHE A 322 24.83 11.07 -17.21
N ALA A 323 24.50 9.81 -17.49
CA ALA A 323 23.15 9.30 -17.29
C ALA A 323 22.76 9.31 -15.81
N ALA A 324 23.66 8.88 -14.91
CA ALA A 324 23.42 8.88 -13.48
C ALA A 324 23.12 10.29 -12.94
N ARG A 325 23.95 11.28 -13.28
CA ARG A 325 23.73 12.69 -12.88
C ARG A 325 22.39 13.23 -13.39
N PHE A 326 22.08 13.01 -14.66
CA PHE A 326 20.81 13.44 -15.24
C PHE A 326 19.60 12.80 -14.53
N LEU A 327 19.64 11.50 -14.25
CA LEU A 327 18.57 10.79 -13.55
C LEU A 327 18.47 11.18 -12.06
N THR A 328 19.59 11.52 -11.42
CA THR A 328 19.62 12.14 -10.09
C THR A 328 18.90 13.48 -10.11
N GLU A 329 19.30 14.39 -11.00
CA GLU A 329 18.68 15.71 -11.12
C GLU A 329 17.19 15.61 -11.43
N TYR A 330 16.79 14.70 -12.32
CA TYR A 330 15.38 14.45 -12.61
C TYR A 330 14.61 14.03 -11.35
N SER A 331 15.10 13.03 -10.62
CA SER A 331 14.44 12.50 -9.40
C SER A 331 14.37 13.58 -8.30
N GLN A 332 15.42 14.39 -8.14
CA GLN A 332 15.43 15.52 -7.20
C GLN A 332 14.41 16.60 -7.60
N ASN A 333 14.38 16.98 -8.88
CA ASN A 333 13.47 18.00 -9.39
C ASN A 333 11.99 17.59 -9.27
N GLN A 334 11.65 16.34 -9.62
CA GLN A 334 10.26 15.88 -9.47
C GLN A 334 9.85 15.83 -8.00
N SER A 335 10.76 15.40 -7.11
CA SER A 335 10.51 15.38 -5.67
C SER A 335 10.26 16.80 -5.13
N TYR A 336 11.08 17.78 -5.52
CA TYR A 336 10.91 19.19 -5.13
C TYR A 336 9.59 19.78 -5.64
N ILE A 337 9.27 19.58 -6.93
CA ILE A 337 8.02 20.07 -7.53
C ILE A 337 6.81 19.48 -6.82
N THR A 338 6.83 18.18 -6.52
CA THR A 338 5.75 17.53 -5.77
C THR A 338 5.61 18.12 -4.37
N MET A 339 6.72 18.32 -3.65
CA MET A 339 6.69 18.92 -2.31
C MET A 339 6.03 20.31 -2.30
N GLU A 340 6.41 21.17 -3.23
CA GLU A 340 5.82 22.51 -3.33
C GLU A 340 4.34 22.45 -3.71
N ARG A 341 3.98 21.56 -4.64
CA ARG A 341 2.57 21.35 -5.02
C ARG A 341 1.74 20.80 -3.85
N TRP A 342 2.30 19.89 -3.05
CA TRP A 342 1.63 19.28 -1.91
C TRP A 342 1.42 20.26 -0.76
N LYS A 343 2.40 21.13 -0.48
CA LYS A 343 2.23 22.23 0.48
C LYS A 343 1.10 23.17 0.07
N LYS A 344 1.06 23.57 -1.20
CA LYS A 344 0.00 24.43 -1.75
C LYS A 344 -1.37 23.76 -1.70
N LEU A 345 -1.43 22.44 -1.89
CA LEU A 345 -2.65 21.67 -1.68
C LEU A 345 -3.11 21.74 -0.22
N GLY A 346 -2.21 21.52 0.76
CA GLY A 346 -2.56 21.65 2.18
C GLY A 346 -3.08 23.03 2.56
N GLU A 347 -2.43 24.10 2.08
CA GLU A 347 -2.92 25.48 2.23
C GLU A 347 -4.33 25.65 1.64
N PHE A 348 -4.53 25.15 0.42
CA PHE A 348 -5.83 25.22 -0.26
C PHE A 348 -6.93 24.47 0.49
N LEU A 349 -6.65 23.25 0.97
CA LEU A 349 -7.61 22.44 1.74
C LEU A 349 -8.00 23.15 3.03
N MET A 350 -7.02 23.70 3.76
CA MET A 350 -7.27 24.47 4.97
C MET A 350 -8.23 25.63 4.69
N VAL A 351 -7.95 26.44 3.66
CA VAL A 351 -8.81 27.58 3.33
C VAL A 351 -10.18 27.13 2.84
N LYS A 352 -10.25 26.15 1.94
CA LYS A 352 -11.51 25.69 1.32
C LYS A 352 -12.49 25.14 2.37
N TYR A 353 -11.97 24.41 3.36
CA TYR A 353 -12.77 23.61 4.28
C TYR A 353 -12.81 24.12 5.74
N CYS A 354 -12.18 25.26 6.03
CA CYS A 354 -12.14 25.89 7.36
C CYS A 354 -13.53 25.98 8.01
N ASP A 355 -13.59 25.68 9.31
CA ASP A 355 -14.78 25.74 10.17
C ASP A 355 -15.97 24.92 9.66
N GLY A 356 -15.69 23.95 8.80
CA GLY A 356 -16.67 23.06 8.25
C GLY A 356 -17.51 23.58 7.10
N ASN A 357 -17.16 24.74 6.58
CA ASN A 357 -17.70 25.28 5.36
C ASN A 357 -17.00 24.68 4.14
N ILE A 358 -17.58 24.86 2.96
CA ILE A 358 -16.93 24.59 1.67
C ILE A 358 -17.02 25.87 0.86
N LYS A 359 -15.88 26.54 0.68
CA LYS A 359 -15.78 27.75 -0.15
C LYS A 359 -15.83 27.39 -1.64
N ARG A 360 -16.52 28.21 -2.42
CA ARG A 360 -16.61 28.03 -3.89
C ARG A 360 -15.28 28.36 -4.56
N GLU A 361 -14.95 27.58 -5.58
CA GLU A 361 -13.74 27.76 -6.40
C GLU A 361 -14.04 27.47 -7.86
N ARG A 362 -13.17 27.96 -8.74
CA ARG A 362 -13.10 27.57 -10.15
C ARG A 362 -11.64 27.32 -10.51
N GLY A 363 -11.29 26.07 -10.78
CA GLY A 363 -9.95 25.69 -11.22
C GLY A 363 -8.88 25.87 -10.13
N GLY A 364 -9.23 25.71 -8.86
CA GLY A 364 -8.34 25.91 -7.72
C GLY A 364 -8.23 27.36 -7.25
N VAL A 365 -8.98 28.28 -7.86
CA VAL A 365 -9.02 29.70 -7.47
C VAL A 365 -10.33 30.00 -6.76
N PHE A 366 -10.26 30.51 -5.53
CA PHE A 366 -11.45 30.88 -4.76
C PHE A 366 -12.19 32.03 -5.42
N ILE A 367 -13.52 31.94 -5.41
CA ILE A 367 -14.40 32.98 -5.95
C ILE A 367 -14.76 33.95 -4.82
N ASP A 368 -14.41 35.22 -4.94
CA ASP A 368 -14.78 36.28 -4.00
C ASP A 368 -15.95 37.14 -4.51
N ASN A 369 -16.53 37.93 -3.62
CA ASN A 369 -17.61 38.87 -3.90
C ASN A 369 -17.13 40.29 -4.30
N GLY A 370 -15.86 40.46 -4.66
CA GLY A 370 -15.22 41.74 -4.94
C GLY A 370 -14.59 42.45 -3.74
N TRP A 371 -14.76 41.93 -2.52
CA TRP A 371 -14.24 42.52 -1.27
C TRP A 371 -13.24 41.63 -0.54
N GLY A 372 -12.70 40.60 -1.21
CA GLY A 372 -11.84 39.60 -0.57
C GLY A 372 -12.58 38.64 0.37
N VAL A 373 -13.92 38.58 0.28
CA VAL A 373 -14.78 37.66 1.03
C VAL A 373 -15.34 36.61 0.08
N PRO A 374 -15.42 35.32 0.47
CA PRO A 374 -15.97 34.28 -0.41
C PRO A 374 -17.35 34.65 -0.95
N ALA A 375 -17.54 34.51 -2.27
CA ALA A 375 -18.82 34.79 -2.95
C ALA A 375 -19.98 33.91 -2.44
N GLY A 376 -19.65 32.78 -1.84
CA GLY A 376 -20.59 31.90 -1.16
C GLY A 376 -19.88 30.75 -0.48
N ILE A 377 -20.52 30.22 0.56
CA ILE A 377 -20.11 29.02 1.28
C ILE A 377 -21.23 27.98 1.22
N SER A 378 -20.84 26.70 1.20
CA SER A 378 -21.75 25.58 1.43
C SER A 378 -21.48 24.99 2.80
N SER A 379 -22.55 24.69 3.55
CA SER A 379 -22.47 24.03 4.86
C SER A 379 -23.21 22.70 4.75
N PRO A 380 -22.54 21.64 4.24
CA PRO A 380 -23.23 20.42 3.79
C PRO A 380 -23.81 19.57 4.94
N GLY A 381 -23.53 19.89 6.20
CA GLY A 381 -23.96 19.08 7.34
C GLY A 381 -23.38 17.66 7.31
N TYR A 382 -24.13 16.73 7.89
CA TYR A 382 -23.84 15.29 7.88
C TYR A 382 -24.72 14.56 6.87
N SER A 383 -24.45 13.27 6.65
CA SER A 383 -25.30 12.45 5.79
C SER A 383 -26.70 12.25 6.40
N ASP A 384 -27.72 12.06 5.57
CA ASP A 384 -29.07 11.74 6.03
C ASP A 384 -29.09 10.47 6.88
N TRP A 385 -28.24 9.48 6.54
CA TRP A 385 -28.10 8.27 7.31
C TRP A 385 -27.56 8.57 8.72
N PHE A 386 -26.52 9.40 8.83
CA PHE A 386 -25.96 9.77 10.13
C PHE A 386 -26.95 10.59 10.97
N TYR A 387 -27.71 11.50 10.37
CA TYR A 387 -28.78 12.21 11.06
C TYR A 387 -29.87 11.27 11.59
N LYS A 388 -30.24 10.22 10.84
CA LYS A 388 -31.16 9.19 11.32
C LYS A 388 -30.60 8.46 12.54
N GLN A 389 -29.32 8.08 12.52
CA GLN A 389 -28.68 7.43 13.67
C GLN A 389 -28.66 8.33 14.92
N ILE A 390 -28.42 9.64 14.74
CA ILE A 390 -28.51 10.62 15.83
C ILE A 390 -29.93 10.61 16.43
N ILE A 391 -30.97 10.67 15.60
CA ILE A 391 -32.37 10.68 16.05
C ILE A 391 -32.73 9.35 16.74
N GLU A 392 -32.36 8.21 16.16
CA GLU A 392 -32.60 6.88 16.74
C GLU A 392 -31.98 6.74 18.14
N THR A 393 -30.78 7.30 18.34
CA THR A 393 -30.07 7.22 19.62
C THR A 393 -30.56 8.24 20.64
N THR A 394 -31.10 9.39 20.21
CA THR A 394 -31.39 10.53 21.10
C THR A 394 -32.87 10.88 21.24
N GLY A 395 -33.76 10.22 20.48
CA GLY A 395 -35.19 10.46 20.51
C GLY A 395 -35.56 11.91 20.18
N ASP A 396 -36.44 12.50 20.99
CA ASP A 396 -36.98 13.84 20.77
C ASP A 396 -36.01 14.99 21.19
N LYS A 397 -34.80 14.69 21.68
CA LYS A 397 -33.84 15.70 22.18
C LYS A 397 -33.56 16.85 21.21
N TYR A 398 -33.46 16.55 19.90
CA TYR A 398 -33.15 17.52 18.85
C TYR A 398 -34.37 17.94 18.02
N LYS A 399 -35.57 17.54 18.43
CA LYS A 399 -36.81 17.94 17.77
C LYS A 399 -37.08 19.40 18.05
N LEU A 400 -37.35 20.18 16.99
CA LEU A 400 -37.72 21.59 17.16
C LEU A 400 -38.99 21.70 17.99
N PRO A 401 -39.05 22.61 18.99
CA PRO A 401 -40.29 22.90 19.70
C PRO A 401 -41.32 23.43 18.70
N LYS A 402 -42.59 23.08 18.94
CA LYS A 402 -43.73 23.57 18.15
C LYS A 402 -44.16 24.95 18.58
#